data_AF-A0AA88XYE0-F1
#
_entry.id   AF-A0AA88XYE0-F1
#
_cell.length_a   1.000
_cell.length_b   1.000
_cell.length_c   1.000
_cell.angle_alpha   90.00
_cell.angle_beta   90.00
_cell.angle_gamma   90.00
#
_symmetry.space_group_name_H-M   'P 1'
#
loop_
_entity.id
_entity.type
_entity.pdbx_description
1 polymer ?
#
loop_
_entity_poly.entity_id
_entity_poly.type
_entity_poly.pdbx_seq_one_letter_code
_entity_poly.pdbx_strand_id
1 'polypeptide(L)'
;EPVKKIHSPGPGLNDTDYILYVQALSTRSCQTYKGRNVLAYAVYCHQNKDGRPLSGYVNVCPRQLQSHLYSKEHLQMILMHELIHAVGFSSSLFPQFLKCKGSMGDCDSYGESLFKDVQGVTRIVTPSIVQHAQKHFNCTDESKYGGPLEMKNGRVTSHWHSLLMYGSIMAPTFDKAYLTILDPLTLGLLEDTGWYRVNFRFAEPYFWGKGQGSKCMITNSMC
;
A
#
# COMPACT_ATOMS: atom_id res chain seq x y z
N GLU A 1 -26.98 -23.56 -13.17
CA GLU A 1 -25.64 -23.12 -13.63
C GLU A 1 -25.75 -21.66 -14.08
N PRO A 2 -24.88 -20.73 -13.65
CA PRO A 2 -24.90 -19.40 -14.26
C PRO A 2 -24.36 -19.51 -15.68
N VAL A 3 -25.15 -19.05 -16.65
CA VAL A 3 -24.75 -18.99 -18.06
C VAL A 3 -23.54 -18.05 -18.16
N LYS A 4 -22.34 -18.62 -18.34
CA LYS A 4 -21.12 -17.84 -18.55
C LYS A 4 -21.22 -17.21 -19.94
N LYS A 5 -21.65 -15.94 -20.01
CA LYS A 5 -21.69 -15.18 -21.25
C LYS A 5 -20.27 -14.80 -21.65
N ILE A 6 -19.67 -15.57 -22.55
CA ILE A 6 -18.33 -15.30 -23.08
C ILE A 6 -18.49 -14.27 -24.19
N HIS A 7 -18.02 -13.05 -23.95
CA HIS A 7 -17.93 -12.02 -24.98
C HIS A 7 -16.66 -12.23 -25.80
N SER A 8 -16.71 -11.97 -27.11
CA SER A 8 -15.51 -11.94 -27.95
C SER A 8 -14.55 -10.85 -27.45
N PRO A 9 -13.22 -11.06 -27.52
CA PRO A 9 -12.25 -10.03 -27.17
C PRO A 9 -12.55 -8.73 -27.90
N GLY A 10 -12.68 -7.63 -27.14
CA GLY A 10 -12.84 -6.30 -27.71
C GLY A 10 -11.50 -5.76 -28.25
N PRO A 11 -11.52 -4.62 -28.96
CA PRO A 11 -10.30 -4.02 -29.51
C PRO A 11 -9.31 -3.52 -28.45
N GLY A 12 -9.69 -3.50 -27.17
CA GLY A 12 -8.91 -2.91 -26.09
C GLY A 12 -9.06 -1.39 -26.04
N LEU A 13 -8.23 -0.73 -25.24
CA LEU A 13 -8.13 0.72 -25.14
C LEU A 13 -6.72 1.14 -25.55
N ASN A 14 -6.61 2.11 -26.47
CA ASN A 14 -5.33 2.67 -26.88
C ASN A 14 -4.78 3.62 -25.80
N ASP A 15 -3.47 3.79 -25.74
CA ASP A 15 -2.77 4.75 -24.88
C ASP A 15 -3.21 4.68 -23.40
N THR A 16 -3.46 3.47 -22.90
CA THR A 16 -4.00 3.23 -21.56
C THR A 16 -3.15 2.23 -20.79
N ASP A 17 -2.54 2.68 -19.70
CA ASP A 17 -1.70 1.83 -18.83
C ASP A 17 -2.46 1.17 -17.68
N TYR A 18 -3.61 1.73 -17.30
CA TYR A 18 -4.42 1.28 -16.17
C TYR A 18 -5.88 1.72 -16.32
N ILE A 19 -6.84 0.83 -16.03
CA ILE A 19 -8.28 1.11 -16.04
C ILE A 19 -8.82 1.07 -14.62
N LEU A 20 -9.42 2.16 -14.15
CA LEU A 20 -10.05 2.21 -12.83
C LEU A 20 -11.58 2.29 -12.95
N TYR A 21 -12.26 1.27 -12.43
CA TYR A 21 -13.71 1.28 -12.27
C TYR A 21 -14.07 1.92 -10.93
N VAL A 22 -14.84 3.00 -10.96
CA VAL A 22 -15.21 3.76 -9.77
C VAL A 22 -16.71 3.65 -9.52
N GLN A 23 -17.09 3.35 -8.28
CA GLN A 23 -18.48 3.28 -7.85
C GLN A 23 -18.70 3.96 -6.50
N ALA A 24 -19.96 4.30 -6.23
CA ALA A 24 -20.41 4.77 -4.93
C ALA A 24 -21.67 4.01 -4.51
N LEU A 25 -21.51 2.73 -4.19
CA LEU A 25 -22.61 1.84 -3.83
C LEU A 25 -22.50 1.40 -2.36
N SER A 26 -23.66 1.23 -1.71
CA SER A 26 -23.74 0.67 -0.36
C SER A 26 -23.65 -0.85 -0.42
N THR A 27 -22.43 -1.38 -0.41
CA THR A 27 -22.16 -2.82 -0.47
C THR A 27 -22.07 -3.45 0.92
N ARG A 28 -21.93 -4.79 1.00
CA ARG A 28 -21.69 -5.48 2.28
C ARG A 28 -20.41 -5.01 2.97
N SER A 29 -19.37 -4.68 2.20
CA SER A 29 -18.12 -4.14 2.74
C SER A 29 -18.30 -2.76 3.38
N CYS A 30 -19.28 -1.97 2.91
CA CYS A 30 -19.64 -0.70 3.52
C CYS A 30 -20.44 -0.84 4.83
N GLN A 31 -20.90 -2.04 5.17
CA GLN A 31 -21.60 -2.27 6.43
C GLN A 31 -20.60 -2.29 7.58
N THR A 32 -20.87 -1.48 8.61
CA THR A 32 -20.06 -1.41 9.82
C THR A 32 -19.90 -2.80 10.44
N TYR A 33 -18.66 -3.26 10.58
CA TYR A 33 -18.36 -4.50 11.29
C TYR A 33 -17.58 -4.17 12.57
N LYS A 34 -18.15 -4.55 13.74
CA LYS A 34 -17.55 -4.31 15.07
C LYS A 34 -17.16 -2.84 15.32
N GLY A 35 -18.02 -1.89 14.94
CA GLY A 35 -17.80 -0.47 15.18
C GLY A 35 -16.77 0.22 14.28
N ARG A 36 -16.21 -0.48 13.28
CA ARG A 36 -15.33 0.11 12.26
C ARG A 36 -16.10 0.42 10.99
N ASN A 37 -16.00 1.65 10.52
CA ASN A 37 -16.63 2.10 9.28
C ASN A 37 -15.62 1.97 8.14
N VAL A 38 -15.97 1.20 7.12
CA VAL A 38 -15.23 1.18 5.85
C VAL A 38 -15.64 2.43 5.07
N LEU A 39 -14.66 3.28 4.76
CA LEU A 39 -14.90 4.57 4.08
C LEU A 39 -14.92 4.39 2.56
N ALA A 40 -13.98 3.59 2.07
CA ALA A 40 -13.90 3.08 0.72
C ALA A 40 -13.16 1.74 0.77
N TYR A 41 -13.10 1.06 -0.37
CA TYR A 41 -12.22 -0.08 -0.56
C TYR A 41 -11.84 -0.19 -2.02
N ALA A 42 -10.65 -0.72 -2.28
CA ALA A 42 -10.21 -1.01 -3.63
C ALA A 42 -9.37 -2.27 -3.75
N VAL A 43 -9.39 -2.80 -4.97
CA VAL A 43 -8.68 -4.03 -5.35
C VAL A 43 -8.22 -3.91 -6.80
N TYR A 44 -7.13 -4.60 -7.14
CA TYR A 44 -6.84 -4.88 -8.54
C TYR A 44 -7.81 -5.95 -9.06
N CYS A 45 -8.10 -5.92 -10.36
CA CYS A 45 -9.00 -6.84 -11.04
C CYS A 45 -8.29 -7.70 -12.08
N HIS A 46 -7.30 -7.15 -12.78
CA HIS A 46 -6.56 -7.85 -13.82
C HIS A 46 -5.08 -7.46 -13.80
N GLN A 47 -4.22 -8.40 -14.19
CA GLN A 47 -2.76 -8.23 -14.25
C GLN A 47 -2.24 -8.62 -15.63
N ASN A 48 -1.10 -8.05 -16.02
CA ASN A 48 -0.36 -8.51 -17.19
C ASN A 48 0.46 -9.78 -16.87
N LYS A 49 1.21 -10.28 -17.85
CA LYS A 49 2.10 -11.45 -17.70
C LYS A 49 3.22 -11.28 -16.67
N ASP A 50 3.59 -10.04 -16.35
CA ASP A 50 4.65 -9.69 -15.40
C ASP A 50 4.07 -9.41 -14.00
N GLY A 51 2.78 -9.69 -13.78
CA GLY A 51 2.08 -9.45 -12.53
C GLY A 51 1.67 -7.98 -12.31
N ARG A 52 1.93 -7.06 -13.24
CA ARG A 52 1.52 -5.65 -13.09
C ARG A 52 0.00 -5.51 -13.15
N PRO A 53 -0.65 -4.91 -12.13
CA PRO A 53 -2.06 -4.54 -12.20
C PRO A 53 -2.35 -3.64 -13.42
N LEU A 54 -3.31 -4.04 -14.25
CA LEU A 54 -3.79 -3.29 -15.42
C LEU A 54 -5.18 -2.69 -15.21
N SER A 55 -5.93 -3.21 -14.25
CA SER A 55 -7.19 -2.63 -13.86
C SER A 55 -7.48 -2.82 -12.39
N GLY A 56 -8.28 -1.92 -11.85
CA GLY A 56 -8.74 -1.98 -10.48
C GLY A 56 -10.14 -1.44 -10.33
N TYR A 57 -10.68 -1.67 -9.15
CA TYR A 57 -12.01 -1.26 -8.75
C TYR A 57 -11.91 -0.50 -7.44
N VAL A 58 -12.54 0.67 -7.37
CA VAL A 58 -12.70 1.46 -6.15
C VAL A 58 -14.18 1.67 -5.91
N ASN A 59 -14.63 1.42 -4.67
CA ASN A 59 -15.96 1.82 -4.24
C ASN A 59 -15.88 2.74 -3.02
N VAL A 60 -16.46 3.93 -3.14
CA VAL A 60 -16.63 4.85 -2.02
C VAL A 60 -17.96 4.58 -1.34
N CYS A 61 -17.95 4.31 -0.04
CA CYS A 61 -19.18 4.01 0.68
C CYS A 61 -20.05 5.28 0.80
N PRO A 62 -21.32 5.31 0.33
CA PRO A 62 -22.11 6.54 0.26
C PRO A 62 -22.29 7.28 1.60
N ARG A 63 -22.27 6.56 2.73
CA ARG A 63 -22.32 7.16 4.07
C ARG A 63 -21.15 8.12 4.32
N GLN A 64 -19.98 7.87 3.73
CA GLN A 64 -18.81 8.73 3.86
C GLN A 64 -19.00 10.07 3.14
N LEU A 65 -19.71 10.06 2.00
CA LEU A 65 -20.02 11.27 1.23
C LEU A 65 -21.06 12.16 1.91
N GLN A 66 -21.80 11.60 2.88
CA GLN A 66 -22.84 12.30 3.67
C GLN A 66 -22.39 12.58 5.11
N SER A 67 -21.16 12.20 5.47
CA SER A 67 -20.64 12.35 6.83
C SER A 67 -20.29 13.80 7.14
N HIS A 68 -20.43 14.20 8.40
CA HIS A 68 -19.93 15.51 8.89
C HIS A 68 -18.40 15.63 8.82
N LEU A 69 -17.69 14.51 8.72
CA LEU A 69 -16.23 14.45 8.52
C LEU A 69 -15.84 14.56 7.03
N TYR A 70 -16.81 14.68 6.14
CA TYR A 70 -16.57 14.86 4.71
C TYR A 70 -15.85 16.19 4.47
N SER A 71 -14.70 16.10 3.81
CA SER A 71 -14.05 17.22 3.13
C SER A 71 -13.44 16.70 1.84
N LYS A 72 -13.14 17.60 0.90
CA LYS A 72 -12.48 17.20 -0.37
C LYS A 72 -11.13 16.58 -0.10
N GLU A 73 -10.37 17.15 0.84
CA GLU A 73 -9.04 16.72 1.24
C GLU A 73 -9.10 15.32 1.88
N HIS A 74 -10.10 15.08 2.74
CA HIS A 74 -10.31 13.77 3.36
C HIS A 74 -10.68 12.71 2.31
N LEU A 75 -11.57 13.03 1.37
CA LEU A 75 -11.93 12.11 0.29
C LEU A 75 -10.72 11.81 -0.62
N GLN A 76 -9.92 12.82 -0.97
CA GLN A 76 -8.71 12.65 -1.77
C GLN A 76 -7.71 11.72 -1.07
N MET A 77 -7.48 11.92 0.23
CA MET A 77 -6.61 11.06 1.03
C MET A 77 -7.09 9.59 1.01
N ILE A 78 -8.39 9.35 1.25
CA ILE A 78 -8.97 8.00 1.22
C ILE A 78 -8.80 7.38 -0.17
N LEU A 79 -9.13 8.13 -1.23
CA LEU A 79 -9.00 7.64 -2.60
C LEU A 79 -7.54 7.34 -2.97
N MET A 80 -6.59 8.13 -2.50
CA MET A 80 -5.16 7.86 -2.69
C MET A 80 -4.74 6.56 -1.98
N HIS A 81 -5.16 6.33 -0.73
CA HIS A 81 -4.92 5.07 -0.02
C HIS A 81 -5.46 3.87 -0.81
N GLU A 82 -6.72 3.94 -1.21
CA GLU A 82 -7.37 2.86 -1.96
C GLU A 82 -6.72 2.64 -3.33
N LEU A 83 -6.34 3.71 -4.02
CA LEU A 83 -5.63 3.59 -5.28
C LEU A 83 -4.29 2.90 -5.10
N ILE A 84 -3.54 3.22 -4.03
CA ILE A 84 -2.25 2.58 -3.72
C ILE A 84 -2.44 1.06 -3.52
N HIS A 85 -3.53 0.61 -2.88
CA HIS A 85 -3.88 -0.82 -2.84
C HIS A 85 -4.11 -1.41 -4.24
N ALA A 86 -4.90 -0.72 -5.06
CA ALA A 86 -5.28 -1.20 -6.39
C ALA A 86 -4.11 -1.27 -7.38
N VAL A 87 -3.07 -0.44 -7.20
CA VAL A 87 -1.91 -0.37 -8.09
C VAL A 87 -0.70 -1.15 -7.60
N GLY A 88 -0.59 -1.51 -6.32
CA GLY A 88 0.49 -2.42 -5.92
C GLY A 88 0.66 -2.76 -4.44
N PHE A 89 0.15 -1.95 -3.52
CA PHE A 89 0.27 -2.24 -2.10
C PHE A 89 -0.82 -3.22 -1.65
N SER A 90 -0.66 -4.49 -2.01
CA SER A 90 -1.52 -5.57 -1.54
C SER A 90 -0.68 -6.76 -1.13
N SER A 91 -1.03 -7.39 0.00
CA SER A 91 -0.28 -8.56 0.48
C SER A 91 -0.27 -9.74 -0.51
N SER A 92 -1.28 -9.84 -1.38
CA SER A 92 -1.31 -10.83 -2.47
C SER A 92 -0.34 -10.52 -3.63
N LEU A 93 0.15 -9.27 -3.70
CA LEU A 93 1.08 -8.79 -4.72
C LEU A 93 2.54 -8.81 -4.26
N PHE A 94 2.82 -8.80 -2.95
CA PHE A 94 4.20 -8.79 -2.43
C PHE A 94 5.10 -9.91 -2.99
N PRO A 95 4.62 -11.16 -3.18
CA PRO A 95 5.44 -12.22 -3.79
C PRO A 95 5.74 -12.03 -5.28
N GLN A 96 5.04 -11.09 -5.94
CA GLN A 96 5.14 -10.82 -7.38
C GLN A 96 6.04 -9.63 -7.68
N PHE A 97 6.65 -9.02 -6.65
CA PHE A 97 7.56 -7.89 -6.84
C PHE A 97 8.81 -8.31 -7.60
N LEU A 98 9.27 -7.43 -8.47
CA LEU A 98 10.34 -7.70 -9.42
C LEU A 98 11.53 -6.78 -9.19
N LYS A 99 12.72 -7.38 -9.21
CA LYS A 99 14.01 -6.71 -9.21
C LYS A 99 14.45 -6.45 -10.64
N CYS A 100 14.19 -5.25 -11.15
CA CYS A 100 14.54 -4.87 -12.51
C CYS A 100 15.90 -4.15 -12.58
N LYS A 101 16.79 -4.58 -13.47
CA LYS A 101 18.03 -3.86 -13.78
C LYS A 101 17.78 -2.87 -14.93
N GLY A 102 17.35 -1.65 -14.60
CA GLY A 102 17.20 -0.57 -15.60
C GLY A 102 15.80 -0.44 -16.20
N SER A 103 15.67 -0.47 -17.53
CA SER A 103 14.37 -0.39 -18.23
C SER A 103 13.64 -1.73 -18.24
N MET A 104 12.31 -1.66 -18.11
CA MET A 104 11.36 -2.79 -18.11
C MET A 104 11.75 -3.87 -19.13
N GLY A 105 12.18 -5.05 -18.66
CA GLY A 105 12.49 -6.19 -19.53
C GLY A 105 13.47 -7.23 -18.95
N ASP A 106 14.42 -6.80 -18.11
CA ASP A 106 15.36 -7.69 -17.41
C ASP A 106 15.08 -7.63 -15.90
N CYS A 107 14.12 -8.44 -15.47
CA CYS A 107 13.61 -8.42 -14.10
C CYS A 107 13.58 -9.83 -13.51
N ASP A 108 14.19 -9.98 -12.34
CA ASP A 108 14.16 -11.20 -11.54
C ASP A 108 13.12 -11.10 -10.41
N SER A 109 12.58 -12.22 -9.94
CA SER A 109 11.79 -12.22 -8.71
C SER A 109 12.68 -11.91 -7.50
N TYR A 110 12.16 -11.16 -6.52
CA TYR A 110 12.83 -10.99 -5.22
C TYR A 110 12.91 -12.28 -4.39
N GLY A 111 12.09 -13.30 -4.70
CA GLY A 111 11.95 -14.48 -3.85
C GLY A 111 11.28 -14.14 -2.51
N GLU A 112 11.87 -14.59 -1.40
CA GLU A 112 11.38 -14.27 -0.06
C GLU A 112 11.70 -12.82 0.30
N SER A 113 10.67 -11.97 0.34
CA SER A 113 10.78 -10.54 0.65
C SER A 113 10.25 -10.18 2.04
N LEU A 114 9.66 -11.14 2.77
CA LEU A 114 9.09 -10.93 4.08
C LEU A 114 9.98 -11.54 5.16
N PHE A 115 10.43 -10.73 6.12
CA PHE A 115 11.30 -11.18 7.21
C PHE A 115 10.75 -10.73 8.54
N LYS A 116 10.90 -11.58 9.56
CA LYS A 116 10.63 -11.20 10.94
C LYS A 116 11.92 -10.68 11.57
N ASP A 117 11.90 -9.45 12.06
CA ASP A 117 13.06 -8.85 12.72
C ASP A 117 13.29 -9.42 14.12
N VAL A 118 14.38 -9.00 14.77
CA VAL A 118 14.75 -9.45 16.13
C VAL A 118 13.71 -9.12 17.20
N GLN A 119 12.78 -8.20 16.92
CA GLN A 119 11.70 -7.79 17.82
C GLN A 119 10.38 -8.52 17.50
N GLY A 120 10.37 -9.39 16.49
CA GLY A 120 9.20 -10.15 16.08
C GLY A 120 8.28 -9.42 15.10
N VAL A 121 8.66 -8.24 14.61
CA VAL A 121 7.89 -7.46 13.63
C VAL A 121 8.15 -8.02 12.23
N THR A 122 7.08 -8.35 11.52
CA THR A 122 7.17 -8.74 10.10
C THR A 122 7.42 -7.50 9.25
N ARG A 123 8.47 -7.54 8.43
CA ARG A 123 8.89 -6.46 7.53
C ARG A 123 8.95 -6.95 6.09
N ILE A 124 8.61 -6.07 5.15
CA ILE A 124 8.97 -6.24 3.75
C ILE A 124 10.34 -5.63 3.50
N VAL A 125 11.24 -6.43 2.92
CA VAL A 125 12.68 -6.17 2.80
C VAL A 125 13.05 -6.24 1.33
N THR A 126 12.82 -5.12 0.63
CA THR A 126 13.22 -4.88 -0.75
C THR A 126 14.14 -3.64 -0.82
N PRO A 127 14.96 -3.47 -1.87
CA PRO A 127 16.06 -2.52 -1.88
C PRO A 127 15.67 -1.06 -1.59
N SER A 128 14.65 -0.53 -2.26
CA SER A 128 14.18 0.84 -2.03
C SER A 128 13.55 1.00 -0.66
N ILE A 129 12.75 0.02 -0.21
CA ILE A 129 12.15 0.03 1.13
C ILE A 129 13.23 0.02 2.21
N VAL A 130 14.23 -0.86 2.12
CA VAL A 130 15.34 -0.93 3.10
C VAL A 130 16.11 0.38 3.11
N GLN A 131 16.47 0.91 1.93
CA GLN A 131 17.18 2.19 1.85
C GLN A 131 16.41 3.32 2.54
N HIS A 132 15.10 3.45 2.26
CA HIS A 132 14.27 4.50 2.83
C HIS A 132 13.99 4.29 4.31
N ALA A 133 13.76 3.05 4.75
CA ALA A 133 13.57 2.71 6.15
C ALA A 133 14.84 3.00 6.97
N GLN A 134 16.00 2.50 6.54
CA GLN A 134 17.27 2.74 7.23
C GLN A 134 17.60 4.24 7.31
N LYS A 135 17.39 4.98 6.20
CA LYS A 135 17.60 6.44 6.17
C LYS A 135 16.62 7.19 7.08
N HIS A 136 15.34 6.78 7.10
CA HIS A 136 14.31 7.46 7.87
C HIS A 136 14.49 7.22 9.37
N PHE A 137 14.62 5.95 9.78
CA PHE A 137 14.73 5.57 11.19
C PHE A 137 16.16 5.68 11.75
N ASN A 138 17.16 5.91 10.90
CA ASN A 138 18.59 5.88 11.23
C ASN A 138 19.03 4.51 11.80
N CYS A 139 18.60 3.44 11.13
CA CYS A 139 18.77 2.05 11.54
C CYS A 139 19.70 1.29 10.56
N THR A 140 20.97 1.67 10.51
CA THR A 140 21.94 1.14 9.52
C THR A 140 22.60 -0.17 9.94
N ASP A 141 22.54 -0.51 11.23
CA ASP A 141 23.21 -1.70 11.79
C ASP A 141 22.51 -3.01 11.41
N GLU A 142 21.26 -2.94 10.93
CA GLU A 142 20.48 -4.08 10.49
C GLU A 142 20.22 -4.00 8.97
N SER A 143 20.90 -4.86 8.21
CA SER A 143 20.82 -4.90 6.74
C SER A 143 19.43 -5.26 6.19
N LYS A 144 18.59 -5.88 7.02
CA LYS A 144 17.20 -6.26 6.69
C LYS A 144 16.15 -5.36 7.33
N TYR A 145 16.54 -4.15 7.77
CA TYR A 145 15.60 -3.19 8.35
C TYR A 145 14.71 -2.56 7.27
N GLY A 146 13.66 -3.29 6.90
CA GLY A 146 12.66 -2.89 5.91
C GLY A 146 11.40 -2.25 6.51
N GLY A 147 10.35 -2.18 5.70
CA GLY A 147 9.07 -1.54 6.06
C GLY A 147 8.23 -2.46 6.95
N PRO A 148 7.78 -2.01 8.13
CA PRO A 148 7.03 -2.85 9.07
C PRO A 148 5.58 -3.01 8.63
N LEU A 149 5.08 -4.25 8.58
CA LEU A 149 3.74 -4.60 8.11
C LEU A 149 2.79 -4.89 9.28
N GLU A 150 1.52 -4.54 9.11
CA GLU A 150 0.48 -4.96 10.05
C GLU A 150 0.22 -6.47 9.91
N MET A 151 0.12 -7.14 11.07
CA MET A 151 -0.27 -8.53 11.20
C MET A 151 -1.67 -8.65 11.80
N LYS A 152 -2.53 -9.47 11.20
CA LYS A 152 -3.87 -9.78 11.72
C LYS A 152 -4.13 -11.27 11.61
N ASN A 153 -4.50 -11.90 12.74
CA ASN A 153 -4.75 -13.34 12.82
C ASN A 153 -3.59 -14.20 12.25
N GLY A 154 -2.35 -13.82 12.57
CA GLY A 154 -1.15 -14.52 12.10
C GLY A 154 -0.81 -14.33 10.61
N ARG A 155 -1.49 -13.43 9.90
CA ARG A 155 -1.24 -13.14 8.49
C ARG A 155 -0.87 -11.69 8.27
N VAL A 156 0.02 -11.45 7.31
CA VAL A 156 0.34 -10.12 6.80
C VAL A 156 -0.89 -9.52 6.14
N THR A 157 -1.15 -8.25 6.46
CA THR A 157 -2.19 -7.43 5.82
C THR A 157 -1.58 -6.57 4.72
N SER A 158 -2.42 -5.77 4.05
CA SER A 158 -1.99 -4.84 3.00
C SER A 158 -1.61 -3.47 3.56
N HIS A 159 -1.29 -3.36 4.85
CA HIS A 159 -1.04 -2.08 5.51
C HIS A 159 0.32 -2.07 6.21
N TRP A 160 0.86 -0.87 6.40
CA TRP A 160 1.96 -0.68 7.33
C TRP A 160 1.51 -0.93 8.77
N HIS A 161 2.46 -1.28 9.63
CA HIS A 161 2.22 -1.43 11.06
C HIS A 161 1.76 -0.08 11.65
N SER A 162 0.56 -0.05 12.21
CA SER A 162 -0.12 1.18 12.67
C SER A 162 0.70 2.06 13.61
N LEU A 163 1.40 1.46 14.58
CA LEU A 163 2.25 2.20 15.52
C LEU A 163 3.59 2.65 14.93
N LEU A 164 4.25 1.79 14.14
CA LEU A 164 5.59 2.05 13.64
C LEU A 164 5.59 3.02 12.45
N MET A 165 4.46 3.07 11.74
CA MET A 165 4.23 3.92 10.58
C MET A 165 3.03 4.86 10.78
N TYR A 166 2.86 5.37 12.00
CA TYR A 166 1.77 6.27 12.33
C TYR A 166 1.82 7.55 11.47
N GLY A 167 0.66 7.94 10.94
CA GLY A 167 0.55 9.06 10.01
C GLY A 167 0.96 8.74 8.56
N SER A 168 1.43 7.53 8.25
CA SER A 168 1.58 7.10 6.86
C SER A 168 0.21 6.94 6.19
N ILE A 169 0.12 7.31 4.91
CA ILE A 169 -1.08 7.08 4.10
C ILE A 169 -1.47 5.61 4.01
N MET A 170 -0.55 4.66 4.16
CA MET A 170 -0.83 3.22 4.12
C MET A 170 -0.91 2.55 5.49
N ALA A 171 -1.05 3.34 6.57
CA ALA A 171 -1.48 2.81 7.86
C ALA A 171 -2.97 2.39 7.80
N PRO A 172 -3.42 1.40 8.59
CA PRO A 172 -4.78 0.85 8.54
C PRO A 172 -5.84 1.76 9.16
N THR A 173 -5.41 2.84 9.82
CA THR A 173 -6.27 3.82 10.48
C THR A 173 -5.84 5.21 10.06
N PHE A 174 -6.81 6.00 9.62
CA PHE A 174 -6.60 7.40 9.26
C PHE A 174 -6.82 8.30 10.47
N ASP A 175 -5.95 9.30 10.59
CA ASP A 175 -6.24 10.50 11.35
C ASP A 175 -6.86 11.56 10.43
N LYS A 176 -6.76 12.82 10.82
CA LYS A 176 -7.13 13.93 9.96
C LYS A 176 -6.26 13.93 8.70
N ALA A 177 -6.83 14.37 7.58
CA ALA A 177 -6.14 14.37 6.29
C ALA A 177 -4.76 15.05 6.33
N TYR A 178 -4.62 16.17 7.05
CA TYR A 178 -3.34 16.89 7.18
C TYR A 178 -2.27 16.18 8.03
N LEU A 179 -2.62 15.09 8.72
CA LEU A 179 -1.69 14.23 9.47
C LEU A 179 -1.38 12.93 8.73
N THR A 180 -2.00 12.73 7.56
CA THR A 180 -1.82 11.54 6.74
C THR A 180 -0.90 11.87 5.58
N ILE A 181 0.24 11.20 5.51
CA ILE A 181 1.42 11.59 4.73
C ILE A 181 1.72 10.52 3.69
N LEU A 182 1.88 10.93 2.43
CA LEU A 182 2.47 10.09 1.39
C LEU A 182 3.97 9.95 1.66
N ASP A 183 4.32 8.96 2.47
CA ASP A 183 5.66 8.78 2.99
C ASP A 183 6.61 8.12 1.97
N PRO A 184 7.94 8.31 2.12
CA PRO A 184 8.93 7.73 1.24
C PRO A 184 8.95 6.20 1.21
N LEU A 185 8.52 5.48 2.27
CA LEU A 185 8.52 4.02 2.28
C LEU A 185 7.37 3.48 1.44
N THR A 186 6.19 4.12 1.47
CA THR A 186 5.06 3.80 0.57
C THR A 186 5.46 3.96 -0.89
N LEU A 187 6.14 5.06 -1.22
CA LEU A 187 6.67 5.29 -2.57
C LEU A 187 7.79 4.29 -2.92
N GLY A 188 8.66 3.97 -1.96
CA GLY A 188 9.69 2.93 -2.11
C GLY A 188 9.12 1.55 -2.39
N LEU A 189 7.99 1.21 -1.77
CA LEU A 189 7.28 -0.04 -2.04
C LEU A 189 6.76 -0.08 -3.48
N LEU A 190 6.20 1.02 -3.99
CA LEU A 190 5.75 1.10 -5.38
C LEU A 190 6.92 0.99 -6.37
N GLU A 191 8.07 1.60 -6.08
CA GLU A 191 9.30 1.43 -6.88
C GLU A 191 9.73 -0.04 -6.91
N ASP A 192 9.77 -0.68 -5.74
CA ASP A 192 10.19 -2.07 -5.59
C ASP A 192 9.18 -3.09 -6.15
N THR A 193 8.00 -2.66 -6.63
CA THR A 193 7.15 -3.56 -7.42
C THR A 193 7.83 -3.99 -8.72
N GLY A 194 8.71 -3.14 -9.27
CA GLY A 194 9.27 -3.27 -10.62
C GLY A 194 8.31 -2.85 -11.73
N TRP A 195 7.09 -2.39 -11.39
CA TRP A 195 6.08 -1.95 -12.35
C TRP A 195 6.07 -0.44 -12.62
N TYR A 196 6.72 0.33 -11.73
CA TYR A 196 6.70 1.78 -11.75
C TYR A 196 8.10 2.34 -11.57
N ARG A 197 8.32 3.52 -12.16
CA ARG A 197 9.41 4.42 -11.78
C ARG A 197 8.81 5.57 -10.99
N VAL A 198 9.21 5.68 -9.74
CA VAL A 198 8.62 6.57 -8.76
C VAL A 198 9.43 7.85 -8.66
N ASN A 199 8.71 8.97 -8.72
CA ASN A 199 9.29 10.28 -8.47
C ASN A 199 9.16 10.65 -7.00
N PHE A 200 10.23 10.41 -6.23
CA PHE A 200 10.27 10.68 -4.79
C PHE A 200 10.15 12.17 -4.40
N ARG A 201 10.13 13.11 -5.36
CA ARG A 201 9.82 14.53 -5.08
C ARG A 201 8.38 14.74 -4.57
N PHE A 202 7.48 13.80 -4.85
CA PHE A 202 6.12 13.80 -4.32
C PHE A 202 6.02 13.20 -2.92
N ALA A 203 7.12 12.68 -2.37
CA ALA A 203 7.15 12.25 -0.97
C ALA A 203 6.97 13.47 -0.07
N GLU A 204 6.05 13.37 0.87
CA GLU A 204 5.80 14.42 1.84
C GLU A 204 6.77 14.31 3.03
N PRO A 205 7.05 15.42 3.74
CA PRO A 205 7.86 15.39 4.95
C PRO A 205 7.26 14.48 6.02
N TYR A 206 7.89 13.33 6.23
CA TYR A 206 7.49 12.35 7.23
C TYR A 206 8.42 12.44 8.46
N PHE A 207 7.84 12.62 9.65
CA PHE A 207 8.60 12.87 10.89
C PHE A 207 8.45 11.76 11.93
N TRP A 208 7.38 10.98 11.88
CA TRP A 208 7.14 9.93 12.85
C TRP A 208 8.28 8.91 12.85
N GLY A 209 8.91 8.70 14.00
CA GLY A 209 10.02 7.75 14.13
C GLY A 209 11.35 8.18 13.50
N LYS A 210 11.43 9.37 12.92
CA LYS A 210 12.62 9.81 12.19
C LYS A 210 13.83 9.92 13.12
N GLY A 211 14.95 9.30 12.74
CA GLY A 211 16.23 9.42 13.45
C GLY A 211 16.33 8.72 14.81
N GLN A 212 15.40 7.81 15.15
CA GLN A 212 15.36 7.16 16.47
C GLN A 212 16.54 6.20 16.75
N GLY A 213 17.35 5.85 15.74
CA GLY A 213 18.64 5.17 15.94
C GLY A 213 18.52 3.70 16.37
N SER A 214 19.65 3.08 16.70
CA SER A 214 19.89 1.63 16.93
C SER A 214 19.09 0.94 18.07
N LYS A 215 18.08 1.62 18.63
CA LYS A 215 16.96 1.03 19.39
C LYS A 215 15.67 0.92 18.56
N CYS A 216 15.77 1.10 17.24
CA CYS A 216 14.79 0.92 16.17
C CYS A 216 13.43 0.44 16.67
N MET A 217 12.60 1.39 17.12
CA MET A 217 11.26 1.20 17.65
C MET A 217 11.05 -0.06 18.50
N ILE A 218 11.71 -0.12 19.66
CA ILE A 218 11.31 -1.04 20.74
C ILE A 218 9.82 -0.84 21.00
N THR A 219 9.01 -1.81 20.60
CA THR A 219 7.56 -1.91 20.85
C THR A 219 7.20 -1.99 22.34
N ASN A 220 8.20 -2.02 23.23
CA ASN A 220 8.05 -2.19 24.68
C ASN A 220 8.43 -0.97 25.54
N SER A 221 8.88 0.14 24.97
CA SER A 221 8.98 1.41 25.70
C SER A 221 7.93 2.34 25.14
N MET A 222 6.79 2.43 25.82
CA MET A 222 5.72 3.38 25.53
C MET A 222 6.32 4.76 25.20
N CYS A 223 5.85 5.36 24.10
CA CYS A 223 5.92 6.81 23.94
C CYS A 223 5.05 7.47 25.03
#